data_AF-A0A1S3CIR8-F1
#
_entry.id   AF-A0A1S3CIR8-F1
#
_cell.length_a   1.000
_cell.length_b   1.000
_cell.length_c   1.000
_cell.angle_alpha   90.00
_cell.angle_beta   90.00
_cell.angle_gamma   90.00
#
_symmetry.space_group_name_H-M   'P 1'
#
loop_
_entity.id
_entity.type
_entity.pdbx_description
1 polymer ?
#
loop_
_entity_poly.entity_id
_entity_poly.type
_entity_poly.pdbx_seq_one_letter_code
_entity_poly.pdbx_strand_id
1 'polypeptide(L)'
;MPPHRGARRGGTGSRGAGRIQPEEQPAETPTAPSPAQVESQPMPDQLLVEAKHLRDFRKYNPKKFDGSMDKPTKAQMWLTSIETIFWYMKCPNDQKVQRVVFFLEDRGTAWWKTTERMLGGDDSKITWKQFKESLYAKFFSANLRYVKQQEFLNLEQGDMTVEQYDVEFDMLSCFASDVVKDEATMTEKFVRGLRLDLQSVV
;
A
#
# COMPACT_ATOMS: atom_id res chain seq x y z
N MET A 1 36.04 96.98 -17.86
CA MET A 1 34.83 97.37 -18.61
C MET A 1 33.70 96.39 -18.29
N PRO A 2 32.45 96.86 -18.27
CA PRO A 2 31.36 96.40 -17.40
C PRO A 2 30.42 95.42 -18.18
N PRO A 3 29.15 95.15 -17.83
CA PRO A 3 28.38 95.46 -16.62
C PRO A 3 27.55 94.29 -16.04
N HIS A 4 27.02 94.55 -14.84
CA HIS A 4 25.77 94.02 -14.34
C HIS A 4 24.60 94.24 -15.31
N ARG A 5 23.79 93.20 -15.50
CA ARG A 5 22.42 93.22 -16.06
C ARG A 5 21.66 92.20 -15.21
N GLY A 6 20.54 92.47 -14.57
CA GLY A 6 19.42 93.30 -14.92
C GLY A 6 18.19 92.45 -14.60
N ALA A 7 17.25 93.02 -13.86
CA ALA A 7 16.08 92.39 -13.25
C ALA A 7 15.24 91.49 -14.18
N ARG A 8 14.53 90.50 -13.58
CA ARG A 8 13.06 90.42 -13.61
C ARG A 8 12.49 89.18 -12.89
N ARG A 9 11.58 89.48 -11.95
CA ARG A 9 10.14 89.11 -11.92
C ARG A 9 9.75 87.63 -11.76
N GLY A 10 9.01 87.40 -10.68
CA GLY A 10 8.11 86.27 -10.44
C GLY A 10 8.10 86.02 -8.93
N GLY A 11 7.03 86.23 -8.16
CA GLY A 11 5.63 86.07 -8.46
C GLY A 11 5.09 85.05 -7.44
N THR A 12 4.31 85.56 -6.49
CA THR A 12 3.18 84.89 -5.81
C THR A 12 3.43 83.56 -5.08
N GLY A 13 3.26 83.58 -3.76
CA GLY A 13 3.11 82.39 -2.93
C GLY A 13 2.52 82.76 -1.57
N SER A 14 1.23 83.10 -1.54
CA SER A 14 0.49 83.42 -0.32
C SER A 14 0.41 82.22 0.61
N ARG A 15 0.78 82.48 1.86
CA ARG A 15 0.61 81.66 3.05
C ARG A 15 -0.78 81.99 3.61
N GLY A 16 -1.66 81.00 3.73
CA GLY A 16 -3.00 81.21 4.26
C GLY A 16 -3.61 79.88 4.69
N ALA A 17 -3.43 79.55 5.96
CA ALA A 17 -4.03 78.41 6.62
C ALA A 17 -5.56 78.58 6.68
N GLY A 18 -6.28 77.58 6.18
CA GLY A 18 -7.72 77.43 6.36
C GLY A 18 -8.01 75.98 6.71
N ARG A 19 -8.06 75.71 8.01
CA ARG A 19 -8.47 74.43 8.61
C ARG A 19 -9.97 74.26 8.38
N ILE A 20 -10.35 73.36 7.50
CA ILE A 20 -11.73 72.89 7.30
C ILE A 20 -11.84 71.48 7.86
N GLN A 21 -12.67 71.32 8.88
CA GLN A 21 -13.30 70.02 9.18
C GLN A 21 -14.45 69.82 8.20
N PRO A 22 -14.72 68.57 7.81
CA PRO A 22 -16.12 68.14 7.75
C PRO A 22 -16.36 66.80 8.45
N GLU A 23 -17.37 66.84 9.33
CA GLU A 23 -18.49 65.90 9.45
C GLU A 23 -18.20 64.39 9.59
N GLU A 24 -18.38 63.88 10.81
CA GLU A 24 -18.60 62.47 11.12
C GLU A 24 -19.92 61.99 10.47
N GLN A 25 -19.81 61.19 9.41
CA GLN A 25 -20.84 60.22 9.04
C GLN A 25 -20.63 58.91 9.84
N PRO A 26 -21.70 58.22 10.26
CA PRO A 26 -21.56 56.93 10.94
C PRO A 26 -20.91 55.93 9.99
N ALA A 27 -19.77 55.38 10.37
CA ALA A 27 -19.16 54.27 9.66
C ALA A 27 -20.10 53.06 9.76
N GLU A 28 -20.81 52.76 8.67
CA GLU A 28 -21.39 51.43 8.47
C GLU A 28 -20.24 50.42 8.54
N THR A 29 -20.29 49.57 9.55
CA THR A 29 -19.38 48.44 9.69
C THR A 29 -19.59 47.54 8.48
N PRO A 30 -18.58 47.22 7.66
CA PRO A 30 -18.70 46.08 6.77
C PRO A 30 -18.86 44.87 7.69
N THR A 31 -20.06 44.28 7.69
CA THR A 31 -20.28 42.99 8.31
C THR A 31 -19.28 42.04 7.67
N ALA A 32 -18.26 41.64 8.44
CA ALA A 32 -17.32 40.63 8.02
C ALA A 32 -18.14 39.42 7.54
N PRO A 33 -17.83 38.82 6.38
CA PRO A 33 -18.37 37.51 6.10
C PRO A 33 -17.89 36.62 7.25
N SER A 34 -18.84 36.13 8.04
CA SER A 34 -18.61 35.03 8.97
C SER A 34 -17.76 34.02 8.21
N PRO A 35 -16.59 33.57 8.72
CA PRO A 35 -15.90 32.46 8.09
C PRO A 35 -16.91 31.31 8.11
N ALA A 36 -17.48 31.03 6.94
CA ALA A 36 -18.23 29.83 6.68
C ALA A 36 -17.38 28.72 7.28
N GLN A 37 -17.99 27.95 8.17
CA GLN A 37 -17.34 26.84 8.84
C GLN A 37 -16.56 26.07 7.79
N VAL A 38 -15.23 26.08 7.89
CA VAL A 38 -14.43 25.05 7.27
C VAL A 38 -14.85 23.80 8.02
N GLU A 39 -15.89 23.13 7.51
CA GLU A 39 -16.29 21.81 7.95
C GLU A 39 -15.11 20.90 7.66
N SER A 40 -14.23 20.87 8.64
CA SER A 40 -12.98 20.18 8.63
C SER A 40 -13.30 18.75 9.00
N GLN A 41 -13.39 17.92 7.98
CA GLN A 41 -12.94 16.53 7.95
C GLN A 41 -13.89 15.44 8.51
N PRO A 42 -14.19 14.37 7.73
CA PRO A 42 -14.75 13.11 8.24
C PRO A 42 -13.69 12.20 8.89
N MET A 43 -12.59 12.77 9.41
CA MET A 43 -11.42 12.01 9.88
C MET A 43 -11.60 11.14 11.13
N PRO A 44 -12.54 11.39 12.07
CA PRO A 44 -12.70 10.50 13.22
C PRO A 44 -13.15 9.08 12.81
N ASP A 45 -14.06 9.00 11.84
CA ASP A 45 -14.65 7.74 11.41
C ASP A 45 -13.67 6.90 10.59
N GLN A 46 -12.85 7.54 9.76
CA GLN A 46 -11.82 6.84 8.97
C GLN A 46 -10.77 6.18 9.87
N LEU A 47 -10.25 6.92 10.85
CA LEU A 47 -9.26 6.41 11.82
C LEU A 47 -9.87 5.35 12.74
N LEU A 48 -11.14 5.50 13.13
CA LEU A 48 -11.86 4.51 13.92
C LEU A 48 -12.09 3.21 13.13
N VAL A 49 -12.44 3.29 11.84
CA VAL A 49 -12.61 2.15 10.93
C VAL A 49 -11.29 1.44 10.69
N GLU A 50 -10.20 2.20 10.45
CA GLU A 50 -8.85 1.63 10.30
C GLU A 50 -8.40 0.91 11.58
N ALA A 51 -8.59 1.54 12.75
CA ALA A 51 -8.27 0.96 14.04
C ALA A 51 -9.12 -0.28 14.35
N LYS A 52 -10.41 -0.26 14.03
CA LYS A 52 -11.30 -1.41 14.19
C LYS A 52 -10.85 -2.57 13.32
N HIS A 53 -10.60 -2.33 12.04
CA HIS A 53 -10.19 -3.39 11.14
C HIS A 53 -8.79 -3.92 11.48
N LEU A 54 -7.87 -3.10 11.99
CA LEU A 54 -6.56 -3.58 12.46
C LEU A 54 -6.70 -4.46 13.71
N ARG A 55 -7.60 -4.09 14.65
CA ARG A 55 -7.98 -4.95 15.78
C ARG A 55 -8.56 -6.28 15.31
N ASP A 56 -9.46 -6.24 14.33
CA ASP A 56 -10.08 -7.44 13.73
C ASP A 56 -9.02 -8.32 13.05
N PHE A 57 -8.03 -7.74 12.35
CA PHE A 57 -6.94 -8.51 11.74
C PHE A 57 -6.01 -9.16 12.76
N ARG A 58 -5.67 -8.43 13.85
CA ARG A 58 -4.86 -8.99 14.96
C ARG A 58 -5.53 -10.18 15.63
N LYS A 59 -6.87 -10.23 15.65
CA LYS A 59 -7.64 -11.34 16.23
C LYS A 59 -7.31 -12.69 15.58
N TYR A 60 -6.91 -12.69 14.31
CA TYR A 60 -6.55 -13.91 13.58
C TYR A 60 -5.08 -14.31 13.77
N ASN A 61 -4.34 -13.61 14.63
CA ASN A 61 -2.92 -13.82 14.90
C ASN A 61 -2.08 -14.06 13.62
N PRO A 62 -2.16 -13.14 12.63
CA PRO A 62 -1.38 -13.26 11.40
C PRO A 62 0.10 -13.45 11.70
N LYS A 63 0.70 -14.44 11.03
CA LYS A 63 2.12 -14.74 11.16
C LYS A 63 2.95 -13.54 10.71
N LYS A 64 4.05 -13.29 11.42
CA LYS A 64 5.06 -12.31 11.03
C LYS A 64 6.02 -12.91 10.00
N PHE A 65 6.63 -12.06 9.18
CA PHE A 65 7.64 -12.44 8.20
C PHE A 65 8.87 -11.56 8.33
N ASP A 66 9.98 -12.17 8.73
CA ASP A 66 11.28 -11.55 8.96
C ASP A 66 12.07 -11.24 7.67
N GLY A 67 11.59 -11.70 6.50
CA GLY A 67 12.33 -11.62 5.24
C GLY A 67 13.43 -12.68 5.10
N SER A 68 13.37 -13.78 5.87
CA SER A 68 14.29 -14.92 5.76
C SER A 68 14.20 -15.56 4.38
N MET A 69 15.36 -15.86 3.80
CA MET A 69 15.50 -16.63 2.54
C MET A 69 15.94 -18.08 2.80
N ASP A 70 16.00 -18.49 4.07
CA ASP A 70 16.60 -19.77 4.48
C ASP A 70 15.76 -20.96 4.00
N LYS A 71 14.46 -20.73 3.81
CA LYS A 71 13.55 -21.66 3.14
C LYS A 71 12.78 -20.91 2.07
N PRO A 72 12.91 -21.31 0.80
CA PRO A 72 12.25 -20.61 -0.30
C PRO A 72 10.72 -20.58 -0.17
N THR A 73 10.13 -21.51 0.58
CA THR A 73 8.68 -21.63 0.75
C THR A 73 8.12 -20.76 1.89
N LYS A 74 8.95 -20.23 2.80
CA LYS A 74 8.48 -19.42 3.95
C LYS A 74 7.67 -18.20 3.51
N ALA A 75 8.17 -17.45 2.53
CA ALA A 75 7.49 -16.26 2.02
C ALA A 75 6.12 -16.62 1.40
N GLN A 76 6.00 -17.81 0.80
CA GLN A 76 4.78 -18.26 0.12
C GLN A 76 3.76 -18.67 1.18
N MET A 77 4.17 -19.49 2.14
CA MET A 77 3.30 -19.91 3.25
C MET A 77 2.79 -18.71 4.04
N TRP A 78 3.66 -17.72 4.26
CA TRP A 78 3.26 -16.47 4.89
C TRP A 78 2.23 -15.71 4.04
N LEU A 79 2.51 -15.52 2.75
CA LEU A 79 1.59 -14.83 1.83
C LEU A 79 0.22 -15.52 1.76
N THR A 80 0.18 -16.84 1.59
CA THR A 80 -1.05 -17.64 1.57
C THR A 80 -1.82 -17.48 2.88
N SER A 81 -1.15 -17.55 4.04
CA SER A 81 -1.78 -17.33 5.34
C SER A 81 -2.42 -15.94 5.44
N ILE A 82 -1.77 -14.90 4.93
CA ILE A 82 -2.30 -13.54 4.92
C ILE A 82 -3.50 -13.43 3.96
N GLU A 83 -3.42 -14.01 2.77
CA GLU A 83 -4.52 -13.99 1.79
C GLU A 83 -5.78 -14.70 2.32
N THR A 84 -5.63 -15.82 3.03
CA THR A 84 -6.75 -16.51 3.70
C THR A 84 -7.43 -15.61 4.72
N ILE A 85 -6.65 -14.89 5.55
CA ILE A 85 -7.23 -13.97 6.54
C ILE A 85 -7.91 -12.78 5.86
N PHE A 86 -7.29 -12.21 4.81
CA PHE A 86 -7.92 -11.13 4.04
C PHE A 86 -9.23 -11.56 3.39
N TRP A 87 -9.29 -12.78 2.86
CA TRP A 87 -10.52 -13.35 2.31
C TRP A 87 -11.60 -13.48 3.39
N TYR A 88 -11.29 -14.10 4.52
CA TYR A 88 -12.25 -14.33 5.61
C TYR A 88 -12.83 -13.02 6.17
N MET A 89 -12.00 -11.98 6.28
CA MET A 89 -12.41 -10.67 6.77
C MET A 89 -13.03 -9.77 5.69
N LYS A 90 -13.08 -10.21 4.42
CA LYS A 90 -13.46 -9.37 3.27
C LYS A 90 -12.67 -8.06 3.21
N CYS A 91 -11.35 -8.15 3.38
CA CYS A 91 -10.47 -6.98 3.43
C CYS A 91 -10.51 -6.19 2.11
N PRO A 92 -10.79 -4.86 2.14
CA PRO A 92 -10.72 -4.01 0.96
C PRO A 92 -9.33 -4.05 0.30
N ASN A 93 -9.29 -4.11 -1.03
CA ASN A 93 -8.05 -4.26 -1.80
C ASN A 93 -7.05 -3.10 -1.59
N ASP A 94 -7.56 -1.88 -1.43
CA ASP A 94 -6.80 -0.66 -1.18
C ASP A 94 -6.16 -0.61 0.22
N GLN A 95 -6.60 -1.47 1.14
CA GLN A 95 -6.05 -1.56 2.51
C GLN A 95 -5.10 -2.74 2.71
N LYS A 96 -5.04 -3.70 1.79
CA LYS A 96 -4.26 -4.94 1.97
C LYS A 96 -2.76 -4.69 2.18
N VAL A 97 -2.18 -3.77 1.40
CA VAL A 97 -0.74 -3.45 1.49
C VAL A 97 -0.40 -2.82 2.84
N GLN A 98 -1.13 -1.78 3.25
CA GLN A 98 -0.93 -1.13 4.54
C GLN A 98 -1.04 -2.12 5.72
N ARG A 99 -1.97 -3.08 5.63
CA ARG A 99 -2.15 -4.12 6.65
C ARG A 99 -0.99 -5.11 6.67
N VAL A 100 -0.56 -5.63 5.52
CA VAL A 100 0.46 -6.68 5.49
C VAL A 100 1.82 -6.17 5.95
N VAL A 101 2.14 -4.91 5.65
CA VAL A 101 3.42 -4.28 6.01
C VAL A 101 3.64 -4.26 7.52
N PHE A 102 2.56 -4.19 8.31
CA PHE A 102 2.63 -4.28 9.77
C PHE A 102 3.17 -5.63 10.28
N PHE A 103 3.11 -6.68 9.46
CA PHE A 103 3.56 -8.03 9.79
C PHE A 103 4.89 -8.40 9.15
N LEU A 104 5.56 -7.43 8.52
CA LEU A 104 6.95 -7.55 8.14
C LEU A 104 7.83 -7.21 9.34
N GLU A 105 8.92 -7.94 9.50
CA GLU A 105 9.95 -7.70 10.53
C GLU A 105 11.32 -7.69 9.86
N ASP A 106 12.32 -7.17 10.58
CA ASP A 106 13.74 -7.23 10.22
C ASP A 106 14.04 -6.96 8.74
N ARG A 107 14.51 -7.99 8.01
CA ARG A 107 14.90 -7.89 6.59
C ARG A 107 13.68 -7.66 5.70
N GLY A 108 12.52 -8.19 6.07
CA GLY A 108 11.24 -7.95 5.41
C GLY A 108 10.87 -6.48 5.47
N THR A 109 10.98 -5.86 6.65
CA THR A 109 10.74 -4.41 6.81
C THR A 109 11.72 -3.57 6.00
N ALA A 110 13.02 -3.89 6.05
CA ALA A 110 14.06 -3.16 5.32
C ALA A 110 13.87 -3.27 3.79
N TRP A 111 13.50 -4.46 3.32
CA TRP A 111 13.14 -4.69 1.92
C TRP A 111 11.95 -3.82 1.50
N TRP A 112 10.85 -3.87 2.24
CA TRP A 112 9.63 -3.14 1.87
C TRP A 112 9.89 -1.63 1.77
N LYS A 113 10.60 -1.02 2.73
CA LYS A 113 10.96 0.41 2.68
C LYS A 113 11.72 0.79 1.41
N THR A 114 12.56 -0.11 0.89
CA THR A 114 13.32 0.11 -0.34
C THR A 114 12.41 -0.02 -1.57
N THR A 115 11.62 -1.09 -1.63
CA THR A 115 10.67 -1.35 -2.71
C THR A 115 9.60 -0.26 -2.80
N GLU A 116 9.05 0.18 -1.67
CA GLU A 116 8.04 1.24 -1.60
C GLU A 116 8.58 2.55 -2.19
N ARG A 117 9.83 2.93 -1.88
CA ARG A 117 10.47 4.11 -2.48
C ARG A 117 10.66 3.97 -3.99
N MET A 118 11.01 2.78 -4.47
CA MET A 118 11.21 2.54 -5.90
C MET A 118 9.89 2.56 -6.68
N LEU A 119 8.80 2.14 -6.04
CA LEU A 119 7.51 1.97 -6.69
C LEU A 119 6.57 3.18 -6.51
N GLY A 120 6.70 3.93 -5.42
CA GLY A 120 5.84 5.05 -5.03
C GLY A 120 6.18 6.40 -5.67
N GLY A 121 6.88 6.43 -6.81
CA GLY A 121 7.34 7.65 -7.46
C GLY A 121 6.26 8.55 -8.07
N ASP A 122 5.02 8.06 -8.21
CA ASP A 122 3.93 8.72 -8.97
C ASP A 122 2.72 9.14 -8.09
N ASP A 123 2.89 9.35 -6.78
CA ASP A 123 1.81 9.62 -5.79
C ASP A 123 0.69 8.55 -5.72
N SER A 124 0.79 7.50 -6.54
CA SER A 124 -0.15 6.40 -6.61
C SER A 124 0.09 5.39 -5.48
N LYS A 125 -0.99 4.96 -4.83
CA LYS A 125 -0.91 3.92 -3.80
C LYS A 125 -0.48 2.60 -4.44
N ILE A 126 0.51 1.95 -3.83
CA ILE A 126 0.95 0.62 -4.26
C ILE A 126 -0.20 -0.38 -4.09
N THR A 127 -0.55 -1.07 -5.17
CA THR A 127 -1.63 -2.05 -5.19
C THR A 127 -1.22 -3.38 -4.58
N TRP A 128 -2.19 -4.19 -4.14
CA TRP A 128 -1.92 -5.57 -3.67
C TRP A 128 -1.20 -6.42 -4.72
N LYS A 129 -1.54 -6.24 -5.99
CA LYS A 129 -0.88 -6.94 -7.11
C LYS A 129 0.60 -6.61 -7.16
N GLN A 130 0.95 -5.32 -7.13
CA GLN A 130 2.34 -4.88 -7.17
C GLN A 130 3.14 -5.31 -5.94
N PHE A 131 2.51 -5.32 -4.75
CA PHE A 131 3.13 -5.89 -3.55
C PHE A 131 3.52 -7.34 -3.77
N LYS A 132 2.57 -8.17 -4.26
CA LYS A 132 2.83 -9.59 -4.54
C LYS A 132 3.94 -9.76 -5.57
N GLU A 133 3.86 -9.05 -6.70
CA GLU A 133 4.90 -9.11 -7.74
C GLU A 133 6.28 -8.77 -7.20
N SER A 134 6.38 -7.74 -6.34
CA SER A 134 7.63 -7.36 -5.70
C SER A 134 8.13 -8.40 -4.69
N LEU A 135 7.24 -8.99 -3.90
CA LEU A 135 7.55 -10.09 -2.98
C LEU A 135 8.08 -11.30 -3.76
N TYR A 136 7.39 -11.68 -4.84
CA TYR A 136 7.82 -12.74 -5.74
C TYR A 136 9.19 -12.45 -6.34
N ALA A 137 9.41 -11.27 -6.91
CA ALA A 137 10.69 -10.90 -7.48
C ALA A 137 11.83 -10.93 -6.45
N LYS A 138 11.57 -10.52 -5.19
CA LYS A 138 12.58 -10.45 -4.14
C LYS A 138 12.95 -11.81 -3.57
N PHE A 139 11.95 -12.62 -3.25
CA PHE A 139 12.13 -13.85 -2.46
C PHE A 139 12.02 -15.13 -3.32
N PHE A 140 11.56 -15.01 -4.57
CA PHE A 140 11.37 -16.11 -5.50
C PHE A 140 12.05 -15.84 -6.84
N SER A 141 13.34 -16.18 -6.93
CA SER A 141 14.07 -16.09 -8.19
C SER A 141 13.38 -16.90 -9.30
N ALA A 142 13.57 -16.51 -10.56
CA ALA A 142 12.99 -17.26 -11.69
C ALA A 142 13.42 -18.74 -11.68
N ASN A 143 14.69 -19.01 -11.34
CA ASN A 143 15.19 -20.37 -11.19
C ASN A 143 14.48 -21.12 -10.05
N LEU A 144 14.26 -20.48 -8.90
CA LEU A 144 13.57 -21.11 -7.79
C LEU A 144 12.10 -21.43 -8.13
N ARG A 145 11.40 -20.52 -8.82
CA ARG A 145 10.03 -20.77 -9.28
C ARG A 145 10.00 -21.95 -10.25
N TYR A 146 10.93 -21.99 -11.20
CA TYR A 146 11.05 -23.10 -12.14
C TYR A 146 11.31 -24.42 -11.40
N VAL A 147 12.28 -24.45 -10.49
CA VAL A 147 12.59 -25.64 -9.68
C VAL A 147 11.37 -26.09 -8.87
N LYS A 148 10.66 -25.18 -8.21
CA LYS A 148 9.45 -25.53 -7.44
C LYS A 148 8.30 -26.01 -8.30
N GLN A 149 8.14 -25.44 -9.49
CA GLN A 149 7.18 -25.93 -10.47
C GLN A 149 7.54 -27.35 -10.96
N GLN A 150 8.82 -27.64 -11.19
CA GLN A 150 9.26 -28.99 -11.55
C GLN A 150 9.08 -29.98 -10.40
N GLU A 151 9.37 -29.58 -9.15
CA GLU A 151 9.06 -30.39 -7.97
C GLU A 151 7.56 -30.72 -7.91
N PHE A 152 6.67 -29.75 -8.15
CA PHE A 152 5.22 -29.99 -8.19
C PHE A 152 4.81 -30.99 -9.28
N LEU A 153 5.31 -30.81 -10.51
CA LEU A 153 4.96 -31.67 -11.63
C LEU A 153 5.42 -33.12 -11.42
N ASN A 154 6.57 -33.30 -10.76
CA ASN A 154 7.13 -34.61 -10.44
C ASN A 154 6.71 -35.12 -9.05
N LEU A 155 5.84 -34.40 -8.34
CA LEU A 155 5.42 -34.79 -6.99
C LEU A 155 4.58 -36.06 -7.05
N GLU A 156 5.07 -37.10 -6.40
CA GLU A 156 4.42 -38.38 -6.15
C GLU A 156 4.44 -38.66 -4.64
N GLN A 157 3.48 -39.45 -4.16
CA GLN A 157 3.35 -39.80 -2.74
C GLN A 157 4.58 -40.56 -2.25
N GLY A 158 5.09 -41.51 -3.04
CA GLY A 158 6.24 -42.33 -2.66
C GLY A 158 6.05 -42.98 -1.28
N ASP A 159 7.00 -42.76 -0.37
CA ASP A 159 6.98 -43.28 0.99
C ASP A 159 6.22 -42.38 2.00
N MET A 160 5.69 -41.23 1.55
CA MET A 160 4.97 -40.30 2.42
C MET A 160 3.59 -40.85 2.81
N THR A 161 3.12 -40.47 4.00
CA THR A 161 1.70 -40.61 4.32
C THR A 161 0.85 -39.74 3.39
N VAL A 162 -0.42 -40.07 3.23
CA VAL A 162 -1.34 -39.24 2.42
C VAL A 162 -1.39 -37.80 2.95
N GLU A 163 -1.35 -37.61 4.28
CA GLU A 163 -1.36 -36.27 4.88
C GLU A 163 -0.06 -35.49 4.59
N GLN A 164 1.09 -36.17 4.60
CA GLN A 164 2.37 -35.53 4.24
C GLN A 164 2.40 -35.16 2.76
N TYR A 165 1.91 -36.05 1.90
CA TYR A 165 1.77 -35.78 0.48
C TYR A 165 0.83 -34.60 0.22
N ASP A 166 -0.31 -34.55 0.91
CA ASP A 166 -1.28 -33.47 0.83
C ASP A 166 -0.67 -32.11 1.20
N VAL A 167 0.05 -32.05 2.32
CA VAL A 167 0.76 -30.84 2.75
C VAL A 167 1.80 -30.38 1.72
N GLU A 168 2.59 -31.30 1.16
CA GLU A 168 3.57 -30.97 0.12
C GLU A 168 2.90 -30.54 -1.20
N PHE A 169 1.79 -31.18 -1.56
CA PHE A 169 1.01 -30.86 -2.76
C PHE A 169 0.43 -29.45 -2.67
N ASP A 170 -0.22 -29.11 -1.56
CA ASP A 170 -0.75 -27.77 -1.28
C ASP A 170 0.36 -26.73 -1.29
N MET A 171 1.52 -27.04 -0.74
CA MET A 171 2.65 -26.11 -0.72
C MET A 171 3.20 -25.83 -2.12
N LEU A 172 3.39 -26.88 -2.92
CA LEU A 172 3.98 -26.79 -4.25
C LEU A 172 2.99 -26.26 -5.30
N SER A 173 1.69 -26.48 -5.09
CA SER A 173 0.61 -25.95 -5.94
C SER A 173 0.69 -24.45 -6.20
N CYS A 174 1.13 -23.70 -5.18
CA CYS A 174 1.23 -22.25 -5.22
C CYS A 174 2.17 -21.76 -6.35
N PHE A 175 3.12 -22.58 -6.76
CA PHE A 175 4.09 -22.29 -7.84
C PHE A 175 3.63 -22.78 -9.21
N ALA A 176 2.51 -23.51 -9.27
CA ALA A 176 2.00 -24.15 -10.48
C ALA A 176 0.75 -23.46 -11.06
N SER A 177 0.38 -22.29 -10.55
CA SER A 177 -0.78 -21.51 -11.00
C SER A 177 -0.82 -21.25 -12.52
N ASP A 178 0.34 -21.21 -13.18
CA ASP A 178 0.45 -21.01 -14.63
C ASP A 178 0.26 -22.31 -15.44
N VAL A 179 0.46 -23.48 -14.83
CA VAL A 179 0.45 -24.80 -15.48
C VAL A 179 -0.83 -25.59 -15.20
N VAL A 180 -1.43 -25.41 -14.02
CA VAL A 180 -2.71 -26.01 -13.65
C VAL A 180 -3.76 -24.91 -13.59
N LYS A 181 -4.63 -24.87 -14.61
CA LYS A 181 -5.52 -23.73 -14.86
C LYS A 181 -6.86 -23.82 -14.14
N ASP A 182 -7.24 -25.00 -13.71
CA ASP A 182 -8.54 -25.28 -13.11
C ASP A 182 -8.46 -26.38 -12.05
N GLU A 183 -9.50 -26.43 -11.22
CA GLU A 183 -9.62 -27.35 -10.10
C GLU A 183 -9.63 -28.82 -10.54
N ALA A 184 -10.23 -29.15 -11.70
CA ALA A 184 -10.29 -30.53 -12.17
C ALA A 184 -8.89 -31.05 -12.56
N THR A 185 -8.11 -30.25 -13.27
CA THR A 185 -6.70 -30.57 -13.59
C THR A 185 -5.85 -30.69 -12.32
N MET A 186 -6.19 -29.93 -11.28
CA MET A 186 -5.52 -29.99 -9.99
C MET A 186 -5.81 -31.28 -9.23
N THR A 187 -7.10 -31.66 -9.15
CA THR A 187 -7.53 -32.93 -8.55
C THR A 187 -6.95 -34.12 -9.31
N GLU A 188 -6.94 -34.09 -10.64
CA GLU A 188 -6.34 -35.16 -11.43
C GLU A 188 -4.84 -35.32 -11.13
N LYS A 189 -4.10 -34.20 -11.04
CA LYS A 189 -2.67 -34.23 -10.69
C LYS A 189 -2.43 -34.78 -9.28
N PHE A 190 -3.30 -34.48 -8.33
CA PHE A 190 -3.25 -35.04 -6.97
C PHE A 190 -3.44 -36.55 -7.00
N VAL A 191 -4.53 -37.03 -7.61
CA VAL A 191 -4.85 -38.45 -7.67
C VAL A 191 -3.76 -39.22 -8.41
N ARG A 192 -3.26 -38.71 -9.53
CA ARG A 192 -2.19 -39.36 -10.30
C ARG A 192 -0.89 -39.51 -9.53
N GLY A 193 -0.63 -38.62 -8.57
CA GLY A 193 0.55 -38.71 -7.72
C GLY A 193 0.38 -39.60 -6.49
N LEU A 194 -0.83 -40.04 -6.14
CA LEU A 194 -1.03 -41.01 -5.06
C LEU A 194 -0.43 -42.37 -5.43
N ARG A 195 -0.15 -43.20 -4.43
CA ARG A 195 0.26 -44.60 -4.69
C ARG A 195 -0.88 -45.39 -5.35
N LEU A 196 -0.51 -46.35 -6.20
CA LEU A 196 -1.45 -47.14 -7.01
C LEU A 196 -2.53 -47.86 -6.20
N ASP A 197 -2.22 -48.28 -4.96
CA ASP A 197 -3.18 -48.91 -4.06
C ASP A 197 -4.33 -47.96 -3.68
N LEU A 198 -4.05 -46.66 -3.60
CA LEU A 198 -5.01 -45.62 -3.23
C LEU A 198 -5.72 -45.00 -4.44
N GLN A 199 -5.08 -45.00 -5.62
CA GLN A 199 -5.68 -44.47 -6.85
C GLN A 199 -6.98 -45.20 -7.25
N SER A 200 -7.12 -46.48 -6.89
CA SER A 200 -8.31 -47.28 -7.23
C SER A 200 -9.53 -47.03 -6.35
N VAL A 201 -9.36 -46.29 -5.25
CA VAL A 201 -10.38 -46.07 -4.20
C VAL A 201 -11.05 -44.70 -4.33
N VAL A 202 -10.41 -43.75 -5.01
CA VAL A 202 -10.85 -42.34 -5.14
C VAL A 202 -11.69 -42.11 -6.39
#